data_AF-A0A8J3GJ33-F1
#
_entry.id   AF-A0A8J3GJ33-F1
#
_cell.length_a   1.000
_cell.length_b   1.000
_cell.length_c   1.000
_cell.angle_alpha   90.00
_cell.angle_beta   90.00
_cell.angle_gamma   90.00
#
_symmetry.space_group_name_H-M   'P 1'
#
loop_
_entity.id
_entity.type
_entity.pdbx_description
1 polymer ?
#
loop_
_entity_poly.entity_id
_entity_poly.type
_entity_poly.pdbx_seq_one_letter_code
_entity_poly.pdbx_strand_id
1 'polypeptide(L)' 'MSKIADLRLRPCVVAELAKLGFVTPADLDHLSNAEILRMPGVSGKDWRALAAAMGRDPCSGASAKS' A
#
# COMPACT_ATOMS: atom_id res chain seq x y z
N MET A 1 -10.27 0.93 13.25
CA MET A 1 -9.07 0.53 12.50
C MET A 1 -9.52 0.04 11.13
N SER A 2 -9.04 0.67 10.05
CA SER A 2 -9.36 0.25 8.68
C SER A 2 -8.52 -0.97 8.30
N LYS A 3 -9.12 -2.03 7.74
CA LYS A 3 -8.35 -3.19 7.25
C LYS A 3 -7.94 -2.97 5.80
N ILE A 4 -6.86 -3.63 5.38
CA ILE A 4 -6.43 -3.61 3.98
C ILE A 4 -7.53 -4.17 3.05
N ALA A 5 -8.30 -5.14 3.53
CA ALA A 5 -9.45 -5.71 2.80
C ALA A 5 -10.56 -4.68 2.51
N ASP A 6 -10.68 -3.62 3.31
CA ASP A 6 -11.70 -2.58 3.14
C ASP A 6 -11.31 -1.54 2.07
N LEU A 7 -10.03 -1.53 1.64
CA LEU A 7 -9.47 -0.53 0.72
C LEU A 7 -9.83 -0.76 -0.76
N ARG A 8 -10.77 -1.69 -1.03
CA ARG A 8 -11.21 -2.08 -2.39
C ARG A 8 -10.04 -2.38 -3.34
N LEU A 9 -8.98 -2.99 -2.79
CA LEU A 9 -7.86 -3.49 -3.57
C LEU A 9 -8.27 -4.73 -4.36
N ARG A 10 -7.44 -5.13 -5.32
CA ARG A 10 -7.64 -6.40 -6.00
C ARG A 10 -7.59 -7.56 -5.00
N PRO A 11 -8.49 -8.56 -5.11
CA PRO A 11 -8.53 -9.69 -4.17
C PRO A 11 -7.19 -10.43 -4.05
N CYS A 12 -6.46 -10.58 -5.17
CA CYS A 12 -5.14 -11.20 -5.17
C CYS A 12 -4.12 -10.43 -4.32
N VAL A 13 -4.16 -9.09 -4.33
CA VAL A 13 -3.26 -8.25 -3.53
C VAL A 13 -3.58 -8.38 -2.05
N VAL A 14 -4.86 -8.36 -1.68
CA VAL A 14 -5.29 -8.56 -0.29
C VAL A 14 -4.84 -9.93 0.22
N ALA A 15 -4.96 -10.97 -0.60
CA ALA A 15 -4.52 -12.32 -0.24
C ALA A 15 -2.99 -12.39 -0.06
N GLU A 16 -2.20 -11.80 -0.94
CA GLU A 16 -0.74 -11.77 -0.81
C GLU A 16 -0.28 -10.97 0.41
N LEU A 17 -0.88 -9.79 0.66
CA LEU A 17 -0.60 -8.99 1.85
C LEU A 17 -0.94 -9.74 3.14
N ALA A 18 -2.10 -10.41 3.17
CA ALA A 18 -2.50 -11.23 4.32
C ALA A 18 -1.55 -12.43 4.55
N LYS A 19 -1.05 -13.09 3.50
CA LYS A 19 -0.05 -14.16 3.61
C LYS A 19 1.27 -13.67 4.21
N LEU A 20 1.65 -12.43 3.90
CA LEU A 20 2.85 -11.78 4.43
C LEU A 20 2.66 -11.21 5.85
N GLY A 21 1.44 -11.31 6.39
CA GLY A 21 1.10 -10.82 7.74
C GLY A 21 0.62 -9.37 7.78
N PHE A 22 0.45 -8.70 6.63
CA PHE A 22 -0.06 -7.34 6.56
C PHE A 22 -1.59 -7.36 6.47
N VAL A 23 -2.25 -7.00 7.57
CA VAL A 23 -3.73 -7.01 7.68
C VAL A 23 -4.29 -5.60 7.73
N THR A 24 -3.50 -4.66 8.26
CA THR A 24 -3.84 -3.25 8.44
C THR A 24 -2.82 -2.35 7.74
N PRO A 25 -3.21 -1.11 7.34
CA PRO A 25 -2.27 -0.14 6.79
C PRO A 25 -1.10 0.17 7.74
N ALA A 26 -1.33 0.09 9.05
CA ALA A 26 -0.29 0.30 10.06
C ALA A 26 0.82 -0.76 9.99
N ASP A 27 0.48 -1.99 9.59
CA ASP A 27 1.48 -3.06 9.40
C ASP A 27 2.43 -2.74 8.24
N LEU A 28 2.04 -1.86 7.31
CA LEU A 28 2.87 -1.42 6.19
C LEU A 28 3.67 -0.15 6.50
N ASP A 29 3.45 0.49 7.65
CA ASP A 29 4.02 1.81 7.93
C ASP A 29 5.55 1.79 8.16
N HIS A 30 6.12 0.63 8.50
CA HIS A 30 7.56 0.46 8.60
C HIS A 30 8.24 0.24 7.23
N LEU A 31 7.47 -0.05 6.18
CA LEU A 31 8.00 -0.31 4.84
C LEU A 31 8.12 0.98 4.03
N SER A 32 9.14 1.06 3.19
CA SER A 32 9.27 2.13 2.19
C SER A 32 8.30 1.94 1.03
N ASN A 33 8.02 3.03 0.30
CA ASN A 33 7.17 2.99 -0.89
C ASN A 33 7.72 2.02 -1.96
N ALA A 34 9.04 1.93 -2.08
CA ALA A 34 9.71 1.05 -3.03
C ALA A 34 9.55 -0.44 -2.65
N GLU A 35 9.57 -0.77 -1.35
CA GLU A 35 9.34 -2.14 -0.88
C GLU A 35 7.90 -2.58 -1.18
N ILE A 36 6.92 -1.72 -0.91
CA ILE A 36 5.51 -2.02 -1.17
C ILE A 36 5.23 -2.18 -2.67
N LEU A 37 5.83 -1.33 -3.51
CA LEU A 37 5.68 -1.42 -4.98
C LEU A 37 6.37 -2.65 -5.60
N ARG A 38 7.34 -3.26 -4.91
CA ARG A 38 7.99 -4.51 -5.34
C ARG A 38 7.18 -5.75 -4.97
N MET A 39 6.16 -5.62 -4.13
CA MET A 39 5.34 -6.76 -3.72
C MET A 39 4.58 -7.33 -4.94
N PRO A 40 4.59 -8.66 -5.12
CA PRO A 40 3.98 -9.28 -6.28
C PRO A 40 2.49 -8.94 -6.32
N GLY A 41 2.03 -8.51 -7.48
CA GLY A 41 0.65 -8.16 -7.69
C GLY A 41 0.26 -6.74 -7.25
N VAL A 42 1.10 -5.95 -6.57
CA VAL A 42 0.77 -4.55 -6.26
C VAL A 42 0.90 -3.68 -7.52
N SER A 43 -0.19 -3.05 -7.95
CA SER A 43 -0.14 -2.03 -9.01
C SER A 43 0.02 -0.63 -8.43
N GLY A 44 0.38 0.35 -9.28
CA GLY A 44 0.40 1.76 -8.86
C GLY A 44 -0.96 2.29 -8.36
N LYS A 45 -2.09 1.69 -8.80
CA LYS A 45 -3.43 2.01 -8.27
C LYS A 45 -3.63 1.43 -6.87
N ASP A 46 -3.21 0.19 -6.66
CA ASP A 46 -3.28 -0.47 -5.35
C ASP A 46 -2.39 0.29 -4.33
N TRP A 47 -1.20 0.69 -4.76
CA TRP A 47 -0.29 1.54 -3.98
C TRP A 47 -0.95 2.86 -3.53
N ARG A 48 -1.62 3.59 -4.43
CA ARG A 48 -2.29 4.86 -4.06
C ARG A 48 -3.35 4.67 -2.98
N ALA A 49 -4.11 3.58 -3.05
CA ALA A 49 -5.12 3.27 -2.03
C ALA A 49 -4.48 2.90 -0.68
N LEU A 50 -3.38 2.13 -0.70
CA LEU A 50 -2.59 1.83 0.50
C LEU A 50 -1.96 3.08 1.11
N ALA A 51 -1.34 3.92 0.28
CA ALA A 51 -0.73 5.18 0.68
C ALA A 51 -1.76 6.10 1.35
N ALA A 52 -2.93 6.30 0.72
CA ALA A 52 -4.01 7.09 1.30
C ALA A 52 -4.49 6.53 2.65
N ALA A 53 -4.56 5.20 2.80
CA ALA A 53 -4.95 4.56 4.05
C ALA A 53 -3.89 4.71 5.17
N MET A 54 -2.62 4.82 4.80
CA MET A 54 -1.51 5.11 5.71
C MET A 54 -1.34 6.63 5.99
N GLY A 55 -2.08 7.49 5.28
CA GLY A 55 -1.86 8.94 5.33
C GLY A 55 -0.58 9.39 4.60
N ARG A 56 -0.03 8.55 3.72
CA ARG A 56 1.12 8.88 2.86
C ARG A 56 0.66 9.52 1.57
N ASP A 57 1.46 10.45 1.06
CA ASP A 57 1.25 11.01 -0.26
C ASP A 57 1.83 10.06 -1.34
N PRO A 58 0.99 9.47 -2.22
CA PRO A 58 1.45 8.54 -3.24
C PRO A 58 2.20 9.23 -4.39
N CYS A 59 2.16 10.56 -4.46
CA CYS A 59 2.83 11.39 -5.46
C CYS A 59 4.15 11.98 -4.95
N SER A 60 4.53 11.75 -3.68
CA SER A 60 5.74 12.34 -3.06
C SER A 60 7.06 11.86 -3.68
N GLY A 61 7.01 10.92 -4.64
CA GLY A 61 8.14 10.53 -5.49
C GLY A 61 8.20 11.22 -6.87
N ALA A 62 7.25 12.09 -7.22
CA ALA A 62 7.22 12.81 -8.48
C ALA A 62 7.08 14.32 -8.25
N SER A 63 8.23 14.97 -8.06
CA SER A 63 8.39 16.43 -8.01
C SER A 63 7.80 17.15 -6.79
N ALA A 64 8.57 17.20 -5.70
CA ALA A 64 8.84 18.52 -5.12
C ALA A 64 9.96 19.15 -5.98
N LYS A 65 9.59 19.86 -7.05
CA LYS A 65 10.48 20.87 -7.62
C LYS A 65 10.66 21.95 -6.54
N SER A 66 11.83 21.98 -5.91
CA SER A 66 12.41 23.23 -5.41
C SER A 66 13.33 23.78 -6.49
#